data_AF-A0A645BK58-F1
#
_entry.id   AF-A0A645BK58-F1
#
_cell.length_a   1.000
_cell.length_b   1.000
_cell.length_c   1.000
_cell.angle_alpha   90.00
_cell.angle_beta   90.00
_cell.angle_gamma   90.00
#
_symmetry.space_group_name_H-M   'P 1'
#
loop_
_entity.id
_entity.type
_entity.pdbx_description
1 polymer ?
#
loop_
_entity_poly.entity_id
_entity_poly.type
_entity_poly.pdbx_seq_one_letter_code
_entity_poly.pdbx_strand_id
1 'polypeptide(L)'
;MIKTYMKSKQKDAAIKFMKFYASEYAQKLHALNDSYLPARRSLYADADILAKYPYYSQFPSILESAVARPQSPYYAEISAILSAEVQNAMKQSKSPSQALADAQKAMMNVGK
;
A
#
# COMPACT_ATOMS: atom_id res chain seq x y z
N MET A 1 -14.32 1.57 11.94
CA MET A 1 -13.02 1.16 12.53
C MET A 1 -12.17 2.30 13.13
N ILE A 2 -12.43 3.59 12.87
CA ILE A 2 -11.52 4.68 13.33
C ILE A 2 -11.68 5.04 14.83
N LYS A 3 -12.84 4.83 15.45
CA LYS A 3 -13.10 5.29 16.84
C LYS A 3 -12.33 4.53 17.93
N THR A 4 -11.88 3.30 17.69
CA THR A 4 -11.27 2.46 18.73
C THR A 4 -9.81 2.85 19.04
N TYR A 5 -9.05 3.30 18.02
CA TYR A 5 -7.63 3.64 18.17
C TYR A 5 -7.36 5.04 18.77
N MET A 6 -8.38 5.90 18.81
CA MET A 6 -8.30 7.25 19.40
C MET A 6 -8.24 7.25 20.95
N LYS A 7 -8.46 6.10 21.59
CA LYS A 7 -8.57 5.95 23.06
C LYS A 7 -7.30 5.48 23.76
N SER A 8 -6.15 5.45 23.09
CA SER A 8 -4.88 5.13 23.77
C SER A 8 -4.64 6.10 24.94
N LYS A 9 -4.24 5.55 26.09
CA LYS A 9 -3.80 6.35 27.25
C LYS A 9 -2.38 6.89 27.08
N GLN A 10 -1.59 6.29 26.18
CA GLN A 10 -0.16 6.59 25.97
C GLN A 10 0.07 7.38 24.67
N LYS A 11 -0.72 8.43 24.41
CA LYS A 11 -0.67 9.18 23.14
C LYS A 11 0.69 9.82 22.90
N ASP A 12 1.32 10.39 23.92
CA ASP A 12 2.62 11.06 23.77
C ASP A 12 3.74 10.07 23.43
N ALA A 13 3.73 8.88 24.05
CA ALA A 13 4.67 7.82 23.72
C ALA A 13 4.45 7.31 22.29
N ALA A 14 3.20 7.13 21.87
CA ALA A 14 2.86 6.75 20.50
C ALA A 14 3.36 7.79 19.48
N ILE A 15 3.17 9.09 19.75
CA ILE A 15 3.68 10.17 18.89
C ILE A 15 5.20 10.17 18.83
N LYS A 16 5.89 10.01 19.96
CA LYS A 16 7.36 9.90 20.00
C LYS A 16 7.84 8.72 19.16
N PHE A 17 7.21 7.57 19.30
CA PHE A 17 7.54 6.38 18.49
C PHE A 17 7.28 6.61 17.00
N MET A 18 6.14 7.18 16.61
CA MET A 18 5.84 7.49 15.20
C MET A 18 6.89 8.43 14.60
N LYS A 19 7.32 9.47 15.35
CA LYS A 19 8.39 10.38 14.89
C LYS A 19 9.72 9.67 14.72
N PHE A 20 10.08 8.79 15.66
CA PHE A 20 11.28 7.97 15.55
C PHE A 20 11.22 7.02 14.35
N TYR A 21 10.13 6.27 14.19
CA TYR A 21 9.97 5.29 13.11
C TYR A 21 9.92 5.95 11.71
N ALA A 22 9.38 7.16 11.63
CA ALA A 22 9.40 7.98 10.41
C ALA A 22 10.69 8.80 10.23
N SER A 23 11.68 8.70 11.13
CA SER A 23 12.95 9.40 10.99
C SER A 23 13.79 8.85 9.84
N GLU A 24 14.74 9.65 9.33
CA GLU A 24 15.68 9.18 8.31
C GLU A 24 16.50 7.98 8.80
N TYR A 25 16.97 8.05 10.04
CA TYR A 25 17.73 6.98 10.67
C TYR A 25 16.98 5.64 10.68
N ALA A 26 15.74 5.62 11.19
CA ALA A 26 14.95 4.39 11.25
C ALA A 26 14.61 3.87 9.85
N GLN A 27 14.21 4.75 8.93
CA GLN A 27 13.89 4.36 7.55
C GLN A 27 15.13 3.81 6.81
N LYS A 28 16.32 4.39 7.01
CA LYS A 28 17.58 3.88 6.44
C LYS A 28 17.94 2.52 7.02
N LEU A 29 17.77 2.32 8.33
CA LEU A 29 17.97 1.01 8.96
C LEU A 29 17.08 -0.06 8.33
N HIS A 30 15.78 0.22 8.14
CA HIS A 30 14.87 -0.73 7.50
C HIS A 30 15.21 -0.99 6.03
N ALA A 31 15.62 0.03 5.29
CA ALA A 31 16.09 -0.16 3.92
C ALA A 31 17.30 -1.09 3.87
N LEU A 32 18.31 -0.84 4.72
CA LEU A 32 19.54 -1.61 4.74
C LEU A 32 19.36 -3.03 5.26
N ASN A 33 18.53 -3.24 6.28
CA ASN A 33 18.42 -4.54 6.95
C ASN A 33 17.31 -5.41 6.36
N ASP A 34 16.18 -4.81 5.99
CA ASP A 34 14.96 -5.52 5.60
C ASP A 34 14.62 -5.35 4.11
N SER A 35 15.39 -4.53 3.37
CA SER A 35 15.12 -4.14 1.99
C SER A 35 13.76 -3.45 1.80
N TYR A 36 13.21 -2.84 2.85
CA TYR A 36 11.97 -2.08 2.77
C TYR A 36 12.16 -0.74 2.07
N LEU A 37 11.25 -0.46 1.12
CA LEU A 37 11.23 0.78 0.37
C LEU A 37 10.92 1.97 1.31
N PRO A 38 11.83 2.96 1.43
CA PRO A 38 11.62 4.09 2.32
C PRO A 38 10.45 4.97 1.90
N ALA A 39 9.69 5.47 2.86
CA ALA A 39 8.74 6.55 2.60
C ALA A 39 9.46 7.90 2.31
N ARG A 40 10.73 8.03 2.71
CA ARG A 40 11.55 9.24 2.51
C ARG A 40 12.27 9.20 1.18
N ARG A 41 11.92 10.12 0.29
CA ARG A 41 12.48 10.18 -1.07
C ARG A 41 14.01 10.34 -1.11
N SER A 42 14.61 11.06 -0.16
CA SER A 42 16.06 11.26 -0.09
C SER A 42 16.84 9.95 0.03
N LEU A 43 16.26 8.92 0.67
CA LEU A 43 16.93 7.64 0.89
C LEU A 43 17.09 6.78 -0.37
N TYR A 44 16.40 7.10 -1.47
CA TYR A 44 16.64 6.44 -2.76
C TYR A 44 17.95 6.87 -3.43
N ALA A 45 18.56 7.97 -2.95
CA ALA A 45 19.86 8.45 -3.41
C ALA A 45 20.98 8.22 -2.36
N ASP A 46 20.67 7.55 -1.24
CA ASP A 46 21.64 7.28 -0.18
C ASP A 46 22.71 6.30 -0.67
N ALA A 47 23.98 6.66 -0.48
CA ALA A 47 25.11 5.90 -1.02
C ALA A 47 25.22 4.49 -0.43
N ASP A 48 24.91 4.31 0.85
CA ASP A 48 24.99 2.99 1.49
C ASP A 48 23.87 2.08 1.00
N ILE A 49 22.67 2.65 0.85
CA ILE A 49 21.52 1.93 0.29
C ILE A 49 21.79 1.55 -1.16
N LEU A 50 22.30 2.45 -1.99
CA LEU A 50 22.58 2.16 -3.39
C LEU A 50 23.75 1.20 -3.57
N ALA A 51 24.74 1.22 -2.68
CA ALA A 51 25.83 0.25 -2.68
C ALA A 51 25.30 -1.18 -2.40
N LYS A 52 24.33 -1.32 -1.49
CA LYS A 52 23.74 -2.62 -1.15
C LYS A 52 22.64 -3.05 -2.11
N TYR A 53 21.81 -2.11 -2.56
CA TYR A 53 20.63 -2.32 -3.39
C TYR A 53 20.60 -1.32 -4.56
N PRO A 54 21.43 -1.52 -5.61
CA PRO A 54 21.53 -0.57 -6.73
C PRO A 54 20.19 -0.27 -7.44
N TYR A 55 19.26 -1.24 -7.42
CA TYR A 55 17.93 -1.11 -8.01
C TYR A 55 17.05 -0.05 -7.31
N TYR A 56 17.45 0.44 -6.12
CA TYR A 56 16.71 1.49 -5.43
C TYR A 56 16.63 2.79 -6.24
N SER A 57 17.62 3.04 -7.11
CA SER A 57 17.67 4.18 -8.02
C SER A 57 16.48 4.27 -9.00
N GLN A 58 15.78 3.15 -9.24
CA GLN A 58 14.66 3.08 -10.18
C GLN A 58 13.31 3.44 -9.55
N PHE A 59 13.17 3.32 -8.22
CA PHE A 59 11.88 3.53 -7.57
C PHE A 59 11.34 4.96 -7.63
N PRO A 60 12.13 6.04 -7.61
CA PRO A 60 11.56 7.39 -7.68
C PRO A 60 10.59 7.58 -8.85
N SER A 61 10.95 7.13 -10.06
CA SER A 61 10.08 7.24 -11.24
C SER A 61 8.90 6.26 -11.21
N ILE A 62 9.10 5.05 -10.68
CA ILE A 62 8.02 4.06 -10.50
C ILE A 62 6.96 4.60 -9.52
N LEU A 63 7.40 5.24 -8.43
CA LEU A 63 6.50 5.77 -7.41
C LEU A 63 5.74 7.02 -7.91
N GLU A 64 6.34 7.84 -8.76
CA GLU A 64 5.66 8.99 -9.38
C GLU A 64 4.53 8.58 -10.34
N SER A 65 4.66 7.41 -10.96
CA SER A 65 3.65 6.85 -11.88
C SER A 65 2.70 5.86 -11.19
N ALA A 66 2.90 5.58 -9.91
CA ALA A 66 2.07 4.64 -9.17
C ALA A 66 0.65 5.19 -8.97
N VAL A 67 -0.35 4.36 -9.29
CA VAL A 67 -1.76 4.68 -9.05
C VAL A 67 -2.20 4.09 -7.72
N ALA A 68 -2.66 4.95 -6.81
CA ALA A 68 -3.25 4.50 -5.55
C ALA A 68 -4.54 3.71 -5.80
N ARG A 69 -4.73 2.62 -5.05
CA ARG A 69 -6.00 1.89 -5.06
C ARG A 69 -7.14 2.80 -4.54
N PRO A 70 -8.42 2.55 -4.93
CA PRO A 70 -9.54 3.42 -4.56
C PRO A 70 -9.62 3.73 -3.05
N GLN A 71 -9.66 5.02 -2.70
CA GLN A 71 -9.82 5.45 -1.31
C GLN A 71 -11.31 5.44 -0.94
N SER A 72 -11.81 4.29 -0.48
CA SER A 72 -13.21 4.11 -0.06
C SER A 72 -13.29 3.49 1.34
N PRO A 73 -14.26 3.88 2.18
CA PRO A 73 -14.55 3.16 3.43
C PRO A 73 -14.91 1.69 3.21
N TYR A 74 -15.39 1.36 2.00
CA TYR A 74 -15.77 0.01 1.59
C TYR A 74 -14.69 -0.67 0.76
N TYR A 75 -13.45 -0.16 0.81
CA TYR A 75 -12.34 -0.66 0.01
C TYR A 75 -12.12 -2.19 0.14
N ALA A 76 -12.27 -2.73 1.34
CA ALA A 76 -12.11 -4.17 1.57
C ALA A 76 -13.13 -5.01 0.77
N GLU A 77 -14.39 -4.57 0.72
CA GLU A 77 -15.46 -5.24 -0.01
C GLU A 77 -15.27 -5.09 -1.52
N ILE A 78 -14.97 -3.88 -1.98
CA ILE A 78 -14.62 -3.58 -3.38
C ILE A 78 -13.46 -4.47 -3.85
N SER A 79 -12.39 -4.57 -3.06
CA SER A 79 -11.23 -5.39 -3.39
C SER A 79 -11.58 -6.87 -3.43
N ALA A 80 -12.41 -7.36 -2.52
CA ALA A 80 -12.82 -8.77 -2.50
C ALA A 80 -13.63 -9.14 -3.75
N ILE A 81 -14.59 -8.29 -4.15
CA ILE A 81 -15.38 -8.46 -5.38
C ILE A 81 -14.46 -8.53 -6.60
N LEU A 82 -13.58 -7.53 -6.75
CA LEU A 82 -12.68 -7.46 -7.90
C LEU A 82 -11.74 -8.67 -7.94
N SER A 83 -11.16 -9.08 -6.80
CA SER A 83 -10.27 -10.24 -6.73
C SER A 83 -10.99 -11.54 -7.11
N ALA A 84 -12.23 -11.74 -6.66
CA ALA A 84 -13.01 -12.93 -7.00
C ALA A 84 -13.29 -13.01 -8.50
N GLU A 85 -13.70 -11.91 -9.12
CA GLU A 85 -14.01 -11.89 -10.55
C GLU A 85 -12.77 -11.98 -11.44
N VAL A 86 -11.66 -11.32 -11.06
CA VAL A 86 -10.36 -11.52 -11.72
C VAL A 86 -9.95 -12.99 -11.65
N GLN A 87 -10.12 -13.65 -10.51
CA GLN A 87 -9.82 -15.07 -10.38
C GLN A 87 -10.69 -15.94 -11.31
N ASN A 88 -11.98 -15.63 -11.46
CA ASN A 88 -12.87 -16.34 -12.38
C ASN A 88 -12.43 -16.18 -13.84
N ALA A 89 -11.99 -14.99 -14.23
CA ALA A 89 -11.42 -14.75 -15.56
C ALA A 89 -10.12 -15.54 -15.78
N MET A 90 -9.21 -15.53 -14.80
CA MET A 90 -7.94 -16.27 -14.85
C MET A 90 -8.15 -17.79 -14.92
N LYS A 91 -9.17 -18.32 -14.24
CA LYS A 91 -9.57 -19.73 -14.32
C LYS A 91 -10.38 -20.06 -15.59
N GLN A 92 -10.58 -19.09 -16.47
CA GLN A 92 -11.39 -19.21 -17.68
C GLN A 92 -12.84 -19.63 -17.41
N SER A 93 -13.32 -19.46 -16.18
CA SER A 93 -14.72 -19.73 -15.79
C SER A 93 -15.67 -18.63 -16.25
N LYS A 94 -15.13 -17.42 -16.52
CA LYS A 94 -15.81 -16.30 -17.17
C LYS A 94 -14.87 -15.67 -18.20
N SER A 95 -15.42 -15.02 -19.23
CA SER A 95 -14.61 -14.13 -20.07
C SER A 95 -14.15 -12.90 -19.26
N PRO A 96 -13.04 -12.24 -19.62
CA PRO A 96 -12.61 -11.01 -18.96
C PRO A 96 -13.70 -9.92 -18.95
N SER A 97 -14.43 -9.76 -20.06
CA SER A 97 -15.52 -8.79 -20.17
C SER A 97 -16.66 -9.10 -19.20
N GLN A 98 -17.07 -10.38 -19.11
CA GLN A 98 -18.14 -10.79 -18.21
C GLN A 98 -17.72 -10.64 -16.74
N ALA A 99 -16.51 -11.05 -16.38
CA ALA A 99 -15.99 -10.88 -15.03
C ALA A 99 -15.98 -9.40 -14.60
N LEU A 100 -15.55 -8.50 -15.48
CA LEU A 100 -15.55 -7.05 -15.19
C LEU A 100 -16.97 -6.47 -15.09
N ALA A 101 -17.90 -6.90 -15.93
CA ALA A 101 -19.30 -6.47 -15.86
C ALA A 101 -19.97 -6.90 -14.55
N ASP A 102 -19.74 -8.15 -14.13
CA ASP A 102 -20.24 -8.69 -12.87
C ASP A 102 -19.63 -7.96 -11.67
N ALA A 103 -18.31 -7.71 -11.70
CA ALA A 103 -17.62 -6.93 -10.67
C ALA A 103 -18.22 -5.52 -10.55
N GLN A 104 -18.41 -4.82 -11.68
CA GLN A 104 -19.01 -3.49 -11.71
C GLN A 104 -20.41 -3.50 -11.09
N LYS A 105 -21.26 -4.44 -11.50
CA LYS A 105 -22.62 -4.58 -10.98
C LYS A 105 -22.63 -4.82 -9.45
N ALA A 106 -21.76 -5.68 -8.96
CA ALA A 106 -21.65 -5.96 -7.53
C ALA A 106 -21.13 -4.74 -6.75
N MET A 107 -20.07 -4.07 -7.25
CA MET A 107 -19.51 -2.87 -6.63
C MET A 107 -20.52 -1.71 -6.55
N MET A 108 -21.45 -1.58 -7.51
CA MET A 108 -22.51 -0.57 -7.47
C MET A 108 -23.52 -0.74 -6.32
N ASN A 109 -23.52 -1.90 -5.64
CA ASN A 109 -24.39 -2.16 -4.49
C ASN A 109 -23.68 -2.03 -3.15
N VAL A 110 -22.36 -1.82 -3.15
CA VAL A 110 -21.57 -1.66 -1.94
C VAL A 110 -21.99 -0.40 -1.18
N GLY A 111 -22.27 -0.54 0.12
CA GLY A 111 -22.60 0.59 1.00
C GLY A 111 -23.98 1.23 0.79
N LYS A 112 -24.84 0.59 -0.02
CA LYS A 112 -26.28 0.87 -0.07
C LYS A 112 -27.02 0.01 0.95
#